data_AF-A0A9E1V686-F1
#
_entry.id   AF-A0A9E1V686-F1
#
_cell.length_a   1.000
_cell.length_b   1.000
_cell.length_c   1.000
_cell.angle_alpha   90.00
_cell.angle_beta   90.00
_cell.angle_gamma   90.00
#
_symmetry.space_group_name_H-M   'P 1'
#
loop_
_entity.id
_entity.type
_entity.pdbx_description
1 polymer ?
#
loop_
_entity_poly.entity_id
_entity_poly.type
_entity_poly.pdbx_seq_one_letter_code
_entity_poly.pdbx_strand_id
1 'polypeptide(L)' 'MNRPEINWDDTDVFATGTTGPSGRRVFYLQAQRAGDLVSLKLEKQQVAGLAEFLHRMLDDLPPVEQP' A
#
# COMPACT_ATOMS: atom_id res chain seq x y z
N MET A 1 14.00 -18.07 6.55
CA MET A 1 13.37 -17.38 5.40
C MET A 1 14.17 -16.10 5.17
N ASN A 2 14.79 -15.92 4.01
CA ASN A 2 15.47 -14.66 3.72
C ASN A 2 14.39 -13.61 3.42
N ARG A 3 14.39 -12.48 4.15
CA ARG A 3 13.43 -11.41 3.89
C ARG A 3 13.89 -10.68 2.62
N PRO A 4 13.08 -10.60 1.56
CA PRO A 4 13.48 -9.87 0.37
C PRO A 4 13.74 -8.41 0.79
N GLU A 5 14.89 -7.88 0.40
CA GLU A 5 15.14 -6.46 0.45
C GLU A 5 14.25 -5.81 -0.63
N ILE A 6 13.32 -4.96 -0.22
CA ILE A 6 12.44 -4.28 -1.15
C ILE A 6 12.96 -2.85 -1.29
N ASN A 7 13.50 -2.54 -2.48
CA ASN A 7 13.85 -1.19 -2.87
C ASN A 7 12.59 -0.50 -3.45
N TRP A 8 12.27 0.69 -2.93
CA TRP A 8 11.05 1.42 -3.23
C TRP A 8 11.25 2.65 -4.14
N ASP A 9 12.49 3.00 -4.47
CA ASP A 9 12.85 4.29 -5.09
C ASP A 9 12.26 4.48 -6.51
N ASP A 10 11.78 3.40 -7.14
CA ASP A 10 11.13 3.41 -8.46
C ASP A 10 9.79 2.65 -8.46
N THR A 11 8.97 2.83 -7.43
CA THR A 11 7.68 2.13 -7.34
C THR A 11 6.66 2.75 -8.30
N ASP A 12 6.24 2.00 -9.31
CA ASP A 12 5.23 2.42 -10.30
C ASP A 12 3.81 2.39 -9.72
N VAL A 13 3.55 1.40 -8.85
CA VAL A 13 2.24 1.17 -8.26
C VAL A 13 2.41 0.90 -6.77
N PHE A 14 1.64 1.60 -5.94
CA PHE A 14 1.47 1.29 -4.53
C PHE A 14 -0.02 1.32 -4.18
N ALA A 15 -0.62 0.15 -4.00
CA ALA A 15 -2.07 0.04 -3.91
C ALA A 15 -2.52 -1.02 -2.90
N THR A 16 -3.71 -0.85 -2.35
CA THR A 16 -4.37 -1.87 -1.54
C THR A 16 -5.52 -2.50 -2.32
N GLY A 17 -5.75 -3.79 -2.09
CA GLY A 17 -6.75 -4.56 -2.82
C GLY A 17 -7.32 -5.68 -1.98
N THR A 18 -8.43 -6.25 -2.45
CA THR A 18 -9.06 -7.40 -1.79
C THR A 18 -9.74 -8.34 -2.76
N THR A 19 -9.78 -9.62 -2.41
CA THR A 19 -10.42 -10.67 -3.19
C THR A 19 -11.38 -11.48 -2.32
N GLY A 20 -12.44 -12.02 -2.91
CA GLY A 20 -13.42 -12.88 -2.22
C GLY A 20 -14.67 -12.14 -1.75
N PRO A 21 -15.70 -12.87 -1.31
CA PRO A 21 -16.98 -12.29 -0.91
C PRO A 21 -16.86 -11.54 0.43
N SER A 22 -17.77 -10.59 0.66
CA SER A 22 -17.89 -9.89 1.95
C SER A 22 -17.95 -10.89 3.11
N GLY A 23 -17.21 -10.61 4.18
CA GLY A 23 -17.06 -11.52 5.34
C GLY A 23 -15.99 -12.62 5.18
N ARG A 24 -15.46 -12.85 3.98
CA ARG A 24 -14.35 -13.79 3.71
C ARG A 24 -13.28 -13.20 2.80
N ARG A 25 -13.11 -11.88 2.89
CA ARG A 25 -12.14 -11.13 2.10
C ARG A 25 -10.73 -11.38 2.58
N VAL A 26 -9.81 -11.57 1.63
CA VAL A 26 -8.37 -11.48 1.87
C VAL A 26 -7.91 -10.11 1.39
N PHE A 27 -7.09 -9.42 2.19
CA PHE A 27 -6.59 -8.09 1.89
C PHE A 27 -5.12 -8.17 1.50
N TYR A 28 -4.73 -7.29 0.59
CA TYR A 28 -3.37 -7.19 0.07
C TYR A 28 -2.90 -5.75 0.04
N LEU A 29 -1.63 -5.54 0.37
CA LEU A 29 -0.86 -4.37 -0.08
C LEU A 29 0.03 -4.84 -1.22
N GLN A 30 0.00 -4.11 -2.32
CA GLN A 30 0.69 -4.46 -3.55
C GLN A 30 1.60 -3.34 -3.97
N ALA A 31 2.77 -3.72 -4.46
CA ALA A 31 3.70 -2.81 -5.07
C ALA A 31 4.31 -3.39 -6.34
N GLN A 32 4.42 -2.56 -7.36
CA GLN A 32 5.02 -2.92 -8.63
C GLN A 32 6.24 -2.07 -8.92
N ARG A 33 7.30 -2.71 -9.42
CA ARG A 33 8.48 -2.05 -9.97
C ARG A 33 8.95 -2.81 -11.20
N ALA A 34 9.11 -2.14 -12.33
CA ALA A 34 9.71 -2.72 -13.55
C ALA A 34 9.09 -4.08 -13.97
N GLY A 35 7.79 -4.26 -13.72
CA GLY A 35 7.06 -5.50 -13.99
C GLY A 35 7.02 -6.51 -12.84
N ASP A 36 7.88 -6.38 -11.82
CA ASP A 36 7.88 -7.24 -10.63
C ASP A 36 6.80 -6.77 -9.64
N LEU A 37 5.88 -7.67 -9.30
CA LEU A 37 4.79 -7.42 -8.36
C LEU A 37 5.06 -8.13 -7.03
N VAL A 38 5.18 -7.35 -5.95
CA VAL A 38 5.19 -7.87 -4.58
C VAL A 38 3.79 -7.70 -3.98
N SER A 39 3.26 -8.75 -3.38
CA SER A 39 1.96 -8.73 -2.69
C SER A 39 2.11 -9.21 -1.25
N LEU A 40 1.74 -8.37 -0.30
CA LEU A 40 1.71 -8.69 1.13
C LEU A 40 0.26 -8.95 1.55
N LYS A 41 0.00 -10.12 2.12
CA LYS A 41 -1.30 -10.43 2.72
C LYS A 41 -1.42 -9.75 4.08
N LEU A 42 -2.57 -9.12 4.32
CA LEU A 42 -2.83 -8.30 5.50
C LEU A 42 -4.21 -8.61 6.10
N GLU A 43 -4.42 -8.17 7.33
CA GLU A 43 -5.76 -8.06 7.92
C GLU A 43 -6.44 -6.74 7.52
N LYS A 44 -7.78 -6.74 7.51
CA LYS A 44 -8.59 -5.56 7.19
C LYS A 44 -8.20 -4.35 8.05
N GLN A 45 -8.01 -4.56 9.35
CA GLN A 45 -7.71 -3.47 10.29
C GLN A 45 -6.32 -2.87 10.06
N GLN A 46 -5.36 -3.67 9.60
CA GLN A 46 -4.02 -3.18 9.26
C GLN A 46 -4.04 -2.29 8.01
N VAL A 47 -4.84 -2.67 7.00
CA VAL A 47 -5.06 -1.82 5.82
C VAL A 47 -5.71 -0.49 6.20
N ALA A 48 -6.71 -0.52 7.08
CA ALA A 48 -7.36 0.69 7.57
C ALA A 48 -6.39 1.60 8.33
N GLY A 49 -5.63 1.05 9.28
CA GLY A 49 -4.64 1.82 10.05
C GLY A 49 -3.52 2.41 9.19
N LEU A 50 -3.06 1.68 8.16
CA LEU A 50 -2.10 2.21 7.19
C LEU A 50 -2.68 3.40 6.41
N ALA A 51 -3.92 3.29 5.94
CA ALA A 51 -4.58 4.37 5.22
C ALA A 51 -4.76 5.62 6.10
N GLU A 52 -5.18 5.45 7.35
CA GLU A 52 -5.30 6.55 8.32
C GLU A 52 -3.96 7.22 8.64
N PHE A 53 -2.89 6.44 8.75
CA PHE A 53 -1.55 6.98 8.95
C PHE A 53 -1.09 7.80 7.74
N LEU A 54 -1.20 7.25 6.53
CA LEU A 54 -0.82 7.93 5.30
C LEU A 54 -1.65 9.19 5.08
N HIS A 55 -2.96 9.15 5.37
CA HIS A 55 -3.82 10.33 5.24
C HIS A 55 -3.34 11.48 6.13
N ARG A 56 -3.09 11.22 7.42
CA ARG A 56 -2.56 12.22 8.34
C ARG A 56 -1.21 12.77 7.91
N MET A 57 -0.33 11.91 7.42
CA MET A 57 0.97 12.32 6.91
C MET A 57 0.85 13.24 5.69
N LEU A 58 -0.15 13.00 4.81
CA LEU A 58 -0.42 13.86 3.66
C LEU A 58 -1.05 15.19 4.08
N ASP A 59 -1.89 15.20 5.13
CA ASP A 59 -2.49 16.44 5.66
C ASP A 59 -1.42 17.39 6.24
N ASP A 60 -0.29 16.85 6.70
CA ASP A 60 0.85 17.63 7.20
C ASP A 60 1.71 18.24 6.07
N LEU A 61 1.45 17.90 4.79
CA LEU A 61 2.19 18.47 3.68
C LEU A 61 1.79 19.94 3.45
N PRO A 62 2.75 20.79 3.03
CA PRO A 62 2.42 22.14 2.60
C PRO A 62 1.42 22.08 1.43
N PRO A 63 0.53 23.07 1.30
CA PRO A 63 -0.36 23.16 0.15
C PRO A 63 0.47 23.15 -1.13
N VAL A 64 0.02 22.36 -2.11
CA VAL A 64 0.67 22.30 -3.41
C VAL A 64 0.54 23.68 -4.06
N GLU A 65 1.67 24.36 -4.26
CA GLU A 65 1.69 25.60 -5.05
C GLU A 65 1.23 25.25 -6.46
N GLN A 66 0.07 25.79 -6.85
CA GLN A 66 -0.43 25.65 -8.22
C GLN A 66 0.46 26.50 -9.14
N PRO A 67 0.86 25.98 -10.32
CA PRO A 67 1.63 26.76 -11.28
C PRO A 67 0.85 27.99 -11.80
#